data_AF-A0A5D4MGZ3-F1
#
_entry.id   AF-A0A5D4MGZ3-F1
#
_cell.length_a   1.000
_cell.length_b   1.000
_cell.length_c   1.000
_cell.angle_alpha   90.00
_cell.angle_beta   90.00
_cell.angle_gamma   90.00
#
_symmetry.space_group_name_H-M   'P 1'
#
loop_
_entity.id
_entity.type
_entity.pdbx_description
1 polymer ?
#
loop_
_entity_poly.entity_id
_entity_poly.type
_entity_poly.pdbx_seq_one_letter_code
_entity_poly.pdbx_strand_id
1 'polypeptide(L)'
;MELFFFILFILLSAAASFFWSWKRLIDFNSYKKPFLEGTILNFLILLFGSFCWFLISNNPEERLTGIFYFLTAFLVIMVANGATLAFLFSKRKDTTS
;
A
#
# COMPACT_ATOMS: atom_id res chain seq x y z
N MET A 1 10.62 7.06 -18.53
CA MET A 1 9.64 7.84 -17.74
C MET A 1 8.65 6.91 -17.04
N GLU A 2 8.04 5.97 -17.75
CA GLU A 2 7.03 5.04 -17.20
C GLU A 2 7.53 4.26 -15.97
N LEU A 3 8.73 3.65 -16.04
CA LEU A 3 9.34 2.95 -14.89
C LEU A 3 9.55 3.86 -13.68
N PHE A 4 9.94 5.12 -13.90
CA PHE A 4 10.14 6.08 -12.81
C PHE A 4 8.80 6.40 -12.12
N PHE A 5 7.74 6.67 -12.89
CA PHE A 5 6.40 6.89 -12.34
C PHE A 5 5.89 5.67 -11.58
N PHE A 6 6.11 4.48 -12.14
CA PHE A 6 5.75 3.22 -11.49
C PHE A 6 6.40 3.08 -10.10
N ILE A 7 7.73 3.24 -10.03
CA ILE A 7 8.46 3.16 -8.75
C ILE A 7 7.98 4.25 -7.79
N LEU A 8 7.77 5.48 -8.28
CA LEU A 8 7.29 6.59 -7.46
C LEU A 8 5.93 6.29 -6.80
N PHE A 9 4.95 5.80 -7.57
CA PHE A 9 3.64 5.45 -7.03
C PHE A 9 3.70 4.29 -6.04
N ILE A 10 4.57 3.31 -6.26
CA ILE A 10 4.81 2.22 -5.29
C ILE A 10 5.34 2.76 -3.97
N LEU A 11 6.37 3.61 -4.02
CA LEU A 11 6.99 4.18 -2.82
C LEU A 11 6.01 5.08 -2.06
N LEU A 12 5.25 5.93 -2.76
CA LEU A 12 4.21 6.76 -2.15
C LEU A 12 3.12 5.92 -1.50
N SER A 13 2.67 4.86 -2.19
CA SER A 13 1.66 3.95 -1.68
C SER A 13 2.12 3.23 -0.42
N ALA A 14 3.33 2.67 -0.44
CA ALA A 14 3.93 2.03 0.72
C ALA A 14 4.06 3.04 1.88
N ALA A 15 4.67 4.19 1.66
CA ALA A 15 4.82 5.21 2.69
C ALA A 15 3.46 5.60 3.31
N ALA A 16 2.46 5.89 2.48
CA ALA A 16 1.12 6.24 2.95
C ALA A 16 0.48 5.10 3.76
N SER A 17 0.56 3.86 3.28
CA SER A 17 -0.02 2.70 3.96
C SER A 17 0.62 2.46 5.32
N PHE A 18 1.96 2.37 5.35
CA PHE A 18 2.70 2.06 6.57
C PHE A 18 2.62 3.19 7.60
N PHE A 19 2.85 4.45 7.20
CA PHE A 19 2.81 5.56 8.15
C PHE A 19 1.40 5.81 8.69
N TRP A 20 0.37 5.71 7.84
CA TRP A 20 -1.00 5.89 8.30
C TRP A 20 -1.43 4.79 9.25
N SER A 21 -1.19 3.53 8.87
CA SER A 21 -1.51 2.39 9.72
C SER A 21 -0.73 2.42 11.03
N TRP A 22 0.56 2.76 11.02
CA TRP A 22 1.35 2.90 12.24
C TRP A 22 0.77 3.97 13.17
N LYS A 23 0.54 5.17 12.64
CA LYS A 23 -0.02 6.30 13.40
C LYS A 23 -1.33 5.88 14.07
N ARG A 24 -2.22 5.24 13.32
CA ARG A 24 -3.54 4.80 13.81
C ARG A 24 -3.44 3.64 14.79
N LEU A 25 -2.40 2.81 14.72
CA LEU A 25 -2.19 1.77 15.71
C LEU A 25 -1.98 2.33 17.13
N ILE A 26 -1.46 3.56 17.25
CA ILE A 26 -1.32 4.26 18.53
C ILE A 26 -2.71 4.67 19.06
N ASP A 27 -3.56 5.15 18.17
CA ASP A 27 -4.90 5.67 18.51
C ASP A 27 -5.92 4.58 18.87
N PHE A 28 -5.79 3.35 18.33
CA PHE A 28 -6.76 2.26 18.54
C PHE A 28 -6.16 1.09 19.33
N ASN A 29 -6.99 0.43 20.13
CA ASN A 29 -6.63 -0.84 20.79
C ASN A 29 -6.90 -2.07 19.90
N SER A 30 -6.74 -1.92 18.58
CA SER A 30 -6.96 -2.98 17.59
C SER A 30 -6.17 -2.65 16.33
N TYR A 31 -5.56 -3.66 15.71
CA TYR A 31 -4.78 -3.49 14.47
C TYR A 31 -5.64 -3.58 13.20
N LYS A 32 -6.87 -4.13 13.28
CA LYS A 32 -7.73 -4.37 12.10
C LYS A 32 -8.17 -3.09 11.39
N LYS A 33 -8.57 -2.07 12.17
CA LYS A 33 -9.01 -0.78 11.61
C LYS A 33 -7.84 0.01 10.99
N PRO A 34 -6.68 0.17 11.68
CA PRO A 34 -5.48 0.75 11.08
C PRO A 34 -5.03 0.04 9.79
N PHE A 35 -5.12 -1.29 9.75
CA PHE A 35 -4.80 -2.09 8.57
C PHE A 35 -5.73 -1.79 7.40
N LEU A 36 -7.04 -1.77 7.63
CA LEU A 36 -8.03 -1.48 6.60
C LEU A 36 -7.85 -0.08 6.02
N GLU A 37 -7.69 0.94 6.86
CA GLU A 37 -7.47 2.32 6.43
C GLU A 37 -6.20 2.46 5.58
N GLY A 38 -5.08 1.87 6.01
CA GLY A 38 -3.84 1.88 5.22
C GLY A 38 -3.93 1.08 3.93
N THR A 39 -4.73 0.02 3.90
CA THR A 39 -4.99 -0.78 2.69
C THR A 39 -5.81 0.01 1.67
N ILE A 40 -6.82 0.75 2.13
CA ILE A 40 -7.61 1.65 1.28
C ILE A 40 -6.71 2.74 0.69
N LEU A 41 -5.85 3.37 1.49
CA LEU A 41 -4.90 4.37 0.99
C LEU A 41 -3.94 3.80 -0.05
N ASN A 42 -3.37 2.62 0.21
CA ASN A 42 -2.51 1.89 -0.73
C ASN A 42 -3.25 1.65 -2.07
N PHE A 43 -4.48 1.13 -1.98
CA PHE A 43 -5.30 0.86 -3.15
C PHE A 43 -5.57 2.12 -3.98
N LEU A 44 -5.98 3.23 -3.35
CA LEU A 44 -6.30 4.47 -4.05
C LEU A 44 -5.09 5.07 -4.78
N ILE A 45 -3.91 5.05 -4.15
CA ILE A 45 -2.68 5.59 -4.76
C ILE A 45 -2.27 4.75 -5.97
N LEU A 46 -2.28 3.42 -5.84
CA LEU A 46 -1.90 2.53 -6.95
C LEU A 46 -2.97 2.47 -8.04
N LEU A 47 -4.25 2.63 -7.71
CA LEU A 47 -5.32 2.78 -8.70
C LEU A 47 -5.09 4.04 -9.54
N PHE A 48 -4.73 5.15 -8.90
CA PHE A 48 -4.37 6.37 -9.62
C PHE A 48 -3.10 6.19 -10.46
N GLY A 49 -2.06 5.55 -9.92
CA GLY A 49 -0.85 5.21 -10.68
C GLY A 49 -1.13 4.32 -11.90
N SER A 50 -2.01 3.32 -11.74
CA SER A 50 -2.47 2.46 -12.82
C SER A 50 -3.27 3.22 -13.88
N PHE A 51 -4.09 4.18 -13.48
CA PHE A 51 -4.83 5.03 -14.40
C PHE A 51 -3.88 5.95 -15.18
N CYS A 52 -2.90 6.57 -14.52
CA CYS A 52 -1.86 7.36 -15.18
C CYS A 52 -1.08 6.51 -16.20
N TRP A 53 -0.70 5.29 -15.84
CA TRP A 53 -0.02 4.36 -16.76
C TRP A 53 -0.87 4.05 -17.99
N PHE A 54 -2.15 3.73 -17.79
CA PHE A 54 -3.08 3.43 -18.88
C PHE A 54 -3.17 4.58 -19.91
N LEU A 55 -3.13 5.83 -19.44
CA LEU A 55 -3.18 7.01 -20.30
C LEU A 55 -1.87 7.28 -21.06
N ILE A 56 -0.72 6.90 -20.49
CA ILE A 56 0.61 7.22 -21.04
C ILE A 56 1.07 6.14 -22.02
N SER A 57 0.79 4.86 -21.77
CA SER A 57 1.25 3.79 -22.65
C SER A 57 0.48 3.76 -23.96
N ASN A 58 1.20 3.61 -25.06
CA ASN A 58 0.64 3.63 -26.42
C ASN A 58 0.22 2.22 -26.89
N ASN A 59 0.81 1.16 -26.34
CA ASN A 59 0.52 -0.22 -26.70
C ASN A 59 -0.49 -0.87 -25.72
N PRO A 60 -1.56 -1.52 -26.19
CA PRO A 60 -2.50 -2.26 -25.34
C PRO A 60 -1.85 -3.34 -24.44
N GLU A 61 -0.79 -4.01 -24.90
CA GLU A 61 -0.08 -5.02 -24.09
C GLU A 61 0.66 -4.39 -22.91
N GLU A 62 1.29 -3.24 -23.12
CA GLU A 62 1.98 -2.47 -22.07
C GLU A 62 0.99 -1.90 -21.05
N ARG A 63 -0.20 -1.47 -21.50
CA ARG A 63 -1.27 -1.02 -20.61
C ARG A 63 -1.71 -2.13 -19.66
N LEU A 64 -1.98 -3.32 -20.19
CA LEU A 64 -2.37 -4.48 -19.38
C LEU A 64 -1.25 -4.87 -18.42
N THR A 65 -0.01 -4.90 -18.90
CA THR A 65 1.16 -5.25 -18.08
C THR A 65 1.32 -4.29 -16.90
N GLY A 66 1.18 -2.98 -17.12
CA GLY A 66 1.22 -1.99 -16.05
C GLY A 66 0.13 -2.18 -15.00
N ILE A 67 -1.11 -2.44 -15.42
CA ILE A 67 -2.22 -2.74 -14.50
C ILE A 67 -1.89 -3.94 -13.61
N PHE A 68 -1.37 -5.02 -14.19
CA PHE A 68 -0.94 -6.20 -13.42
C PHE A 68 0.17 -5.86 -12.44
N TYR A 69 1.16 -5.07 -12.82
CA TYR A 69 2.23 -4.66 -11.91
C TYR A 69 1.73 -3.83 -10.72
N PHE A 70 0.81 -2.88 -10.95
CA PHE A 70 0.19 -2.13 -9.86
C PHE A 70 -0.65 -3.01 -8.93
N LEU A 71 -1.38 -3.99 -9.48
CA LEU A 71 -2.13 -4.96 -8.68
C LEU A 71 -1.20 -5.84 -7.83
N THR A 72 -0.11 -6.35 -8.40
CA THR A 72 0.88 -7.13 -7.65
C THR A 72 1.51 -6.29 -6.55
N ALA A 73 1.90 -5.05 -6.84
CA ALA A 73 2.45 -4.13 -5.83
C ALA A 73 1.44 -3.86 -4.70
N PHE A 74 0.16 -3.68 -5.04
CA PHE A 74 -0.92 -3.51 -4.05
C PHE A 74 -0.96 -4.68 -3.06
N LEU A 75 -0.97 -5.92 -3.58
CA LEU A 75 -1.03 -7.13 -2.76
C LEU A 75 0.21 -7.26 -1.86
N VAL A 76 1.40 -7.02 -2.41
CA VAL A 76 2.67 -7.09 -1.66
C VAL A 76 2.69 -6.07 -0.51
N ILE A 77 2.33 -4.80 -0.79
CA ILE A 77 2.29 -3.75 0.23
C ILE A 77 1.24 -4.08 1.30
N MET A 78 0.06 -4.56 0.90
CA MET A 78 -1.01 -4.95 1.83
C MET A 78 -0.52 -6.04 2.79
N VAL A 79 0.07 -7.12 2.28
CA VAL A 79 0.59 -8.22 3.10
C VAL A 79 1.69 -7.73 4.04
N ALA A 80 2.65 -6.94 3.53
CA ALA A 80 3.75 -6.42 4.32
C ALA A 80 3.28 -5.47 5.43
N ASN A 81 2.32 -4.59 5.16
CA ASN A 81 1.74 -3.70 6.15
C ASN A 81 0.96 -4.49 7.22
N GLY A 82 0.18 -5.51 6.81
CA GLY A 82 -0.54 -6.39 7.72
C GLY A 82 0.38 -7.14 8.68
N ALA A 83 1.46 -7.73 8.16
CA ALA A 83 2.47 -8.41 8.96
C ALA A 83 3.17 -7.46 9.94
N THR A 84 3.53 -6.26 9.48
CA THR A 84 4.17 -5.23 10.29
C THR A 84 3.25 -4.78 11.43
N LEU A 85 1.99 -4.46 11.15
CA LEU A 85 1.00 -4.09 12.17
C LEU A 85 0.76 -5.20 13.20
N ALA A 86 0.66 -6.45 12.76
CA ALA A 86 0.47 -7.59 13.65
C ALA A 86 1.65 -7.73 14.62
N PHE A 87 2.87 -7.62 14.13
CA PHE A 87 4.09 -7.65 14.95
C PHE A 87 4.10 -6.52 15.99
N LEU A 88 3.81 -5.30 15.58
CA LEU A 88 3.82 -4.12 16.45
C LEU A 88 2.73 -4.17 17.51
N PHE A 89 1.54 -4.64 17.14
CA PHE A 89 0.45 -4.82 18.07
C PHE A 89 0.77 -5.89 19.12
N SER A 90 1.44 -6.99 18.73
CA SER A 90 1.93 -8.00 19.67
C SER A 90 2.91 -7.38 20.67
N LYS A 91 3.91 -6.63 20.18
CA LYS A 91 4.90 -5.97 21.04
C LYS A 91 4.29 -4.96 22.00
N ARG A 92 3.27 -4.21 21.55
CA ARG A 92 2.55 -3.28 22.43
C ARG A 92 1.85 -4.01 23.58
N LYS A 93 1.22 -5.16 23.30
CA LYS A 93 0.52 -5.95 24.34
C LYS A 93 1.48 -6.44 25.41
N ASP A 94 2.64 -6.98 25.02
CA ASP A 94 3.65 -7.51 25.94
C ASP A 94 4.20 -6.43 26.90
N THR A 95 4.27 -5.16 26.46
CA THR A 95 4.73 -4.05 27.31
C THR A 95 3.67 -3.54 28.28
N THR A 96 2.40 -3.81 28.02
CA THR A 96 1.27 -3.33 28.84
C THR A 96 0.74 -4.35 29.84
N SER A 97 1.21 -5.61 29.78
CA SER A 97 0.89 -6.69 30.73
C SER A 97 1.91 -6.75 31.86
#